data_AF-M0HW72-F1
#
_entry.id   AF-M0HW72-F1
#
_cell.length_a   1.000
_cell.length_b   1.000
_cell.length_c   1.000
_cell.angle_alpha   90.00
_cell.angle_beta   90.00
_cell.angle_gamma   90.00
#
_symmetry.space_group_name_H-M   'P 1'
#
loop_
_entity.id
_entity.type
_entity.pdbx_description
1 polymer ?
#
loop_
_entity_poly.entity_id
_entity_poly.type
_entity_poly.pdbx_seq_one_letter_code
_entity_poly.pdbx_strand_id
1 'polypeptide(L)'
;MNYNLDATEAKRLLENTFVRPEQTETLFELYWVFRILDCYDSVQFELLDGGSDVVASWETADSRYVLYHDSTGSSALSFRENLADIDRPSEDGYLFRTVHVLDRWQQIADDFFNITGRDSLWGGRPDIVLERYDGDSPNPNAVFVGEVKYTTNSSYAAQGLRELLEYMAYVRADGEYMEDQDDVLDSKQVTGMLFVDHVKSAVGRTESEITLRQFGDTVSKPL
;
A
#
# COMPACT_ATOMS: atom_id res chain seq x y z
N MET A 1 -30.41 -7.25 14.95
CA MET A 1 -31.39 -7.04 13.85
C MET A 1 -30.86 -7.77 12.64
N ASN A 2 -31.58 -8.75 12.10
CA ASN A 2 -31.19 -9.42 10.86
C ASN A 2 -31.60 -8.54 9.68
N TYR A 3 -30.69 -7.73 9.17
CA TYR A 3 -30.91 -6.99 7.93
C TYR A 3 -30.55 -7.89 6.75
N ASN A 4 -31.53 -8.68 6.27
CA ASN A 4 -31.49 -9.22 4.92
C ASN A 4 -31.89 -8.09 3.97
N LEU A 5 -30.92 -7.24 3.63
CA LEU A 5 -31.07 -6.22 2.58
C LEU A 5 -31.05 -6.91 1.22
N ASP A 6 -32.08 -6.69 0.40
CA ASP A 6 -32.11 -7.14 -0.98
C ASP A 6 -31.06 -6.36 -1.79
N ALA A 7 -30.41 -7.02 -2.77
CA ALA A 7 -29.35 -6.43 -3.59
C ALA A 7 -29.78 -5.14 -4.29
N THR A 8 -31.06 -5.01 -4.64
CA THR A 8 -31.66 -3.82 -5.24
C THR A 8 -31.73 -2.68 -4.23
N GLU A 9 -32.14 -2.97 -3.00
CA GLU A 9 -32.22 -2.00 -1.91
C GLU A 9 -30.84 -1.57 -1.42
N ALA A 10 -29.89 -2.51 -1.31
CA ALA A 10 -28.48 -2.23 -1.04
C ALA A 10 -27.89 -1.33 -2.14
N LYS A 11 -28.13 -1.66 -3.42
CA LYS A 11 -27.71 -0.82 -4.56
C LYS A 11 -28.31 0.57 -4.50
N ARG A 12 -29.59 0.70 -4.13
CA ARG A 12 -30.27 2.00 -4.02
C ARG A 12 -29.77 2.83 -2.85
N LEU A 13 -29.46 2.20 -1.72
CA LEU A 13 -28.83 2.85 -0.57
C LEU A 13 -27.43 3.33 -0.94
N LEU A 14 -26.63 2.49 -1.61
CA LEU A 14 -25.34 2.89 -2.14
C LEU A 14 -25.49 4.05 -3.14
N GLU A 15 -26.42 4.00 -4.08
CA GLU A 15 -26.64 5.09 -5.04
C GLU A 15 -27.06 6.43 -4.41
N ASN A 16 -27.75 6.41 -3.26
CA ASN A 16 -28.31 7.62 -2.63
C ASN A 16 -27.53 8.11 -1.39
N THR A 17 -26.69 7.27 -0.79
CA THR A 17 -25.93 7.59 0.43
C THR A 17 -24.44 7.71 0.15
N PHE A 18 -23.96 7.06 -0.92
CA PHE A 18 -22.55 7.10 -1.28
C PHE A 18 -22.28 8.39 -2.07
N VAL A 19 -21.33 9.18 -1.60
CA VAL A 19 -20.67 10.17 -2.46
C VAL A 19 -20.02 9.36 -3.58
N ARG A 20 -20.68 9.30 -4.74
CA ARG A 20 -20.23 8.51 -5.89
C ARG A 20 -18.78 8.91 -6.20
N PRO A 21 -17.80 7.99 -6.13
CA PRO A 21 -16.47 8.29 -6.61
C PRO A 21 -16.60 8.70 -8.07
N GLU A 22 -16.15 9.90 -8.39
CA GLU A 22 -16.29 10.44 -9.75
C GLU A 22 -15.42 9.66 -10.75
N GLN A 23 -14.45 8.90 -10.25
CA GLN A 23 -13.43 8.18 -11.01
C GLN A 23 -13.63 6.66 -10.93
N THR A 24 -13.56 5.99 -12.08
CA THR A 24 -13.70 4.53 -12.19
C THR A 24 -12.55 3.78 -11.51
N GLU A 25 -11.37 4.39 -11.44
CA GLU A 25 -10.18 3.84 -10.81
C GLU A 25 -10.39 3.63 -9.31
N THR A 26 -10.92 4.64 -8.60
CA THR A 26 -11.27 4.52 -7.17
C THR A 26 -12.33 3.45 -6.90
N LEU A 27 -13.32 3.28 -7.79
CA LEU A 27 -14.29 2.19 -7.66
C LEU A 27 -13.63 0.81 -7.83
N PHE A 28 -12.60 0.73 -8.67
CA PHE A 28 -11.83 -0.48 -8.91
C PHE A 28 -10.93 -0.81 -7.71
N GLU A 29 -10.31 0.19 -7.07
CA GLU A 29 -9.60 0.04 -5.79
C GLU A 29 -10.52 -0.46 -4.69
N LEU A 30 -11.67 0.20 -4.49
CA LEU A 30 -12.65 -0.19 -3.46
C LEU A 30 -13.18 -1.61 -3.69
N TYR A 31 -13.38 -2.01 -4.95
CA TYR A 31 -13.72 -3.40 -5.26
C TYR A 31 -12.70 -4.37 -4.66
N TRP A 32 -11.40 -4.13 -4.84
CA TRP A 32 -10.35 -5.01 -4.30
C TRP A 32 -10.26 -4.96 -2.78
N VAL A 33 -10.47 -3.79 -2.18
CA VAL A 33 -10.59 -3.66 -0.72
C VAL A 33 -11.68 -4.59 -0.19
N PHE A 34 -12.88 -4.57 -0.76
CA PHE A 34 -13.96 -5.46 -0.33
C PHE A 34 -13.64 -6.93 -0.57
N ARG A 35 -13.00 -7.28 -1.69
CA ARG A 35 -12.56 -8.67 -1.95
C ARG A 35 -11.54 -9.18 -0.94
N ILE A 36 -10.69 -8.31 -0.40
CA ILE A 36 -9.80 -8.64 0.71
C ILE A 36 -10.59 -8.83 2.00
N LEU A 37 -11.49 -7.89 2.32
CA LEU A 37 -12.30 -7.96 3.54
C LEU A 37 -13.20 -9.21 3.58
N ASP A 38 -13.68 -9.69 2.43
CA ASP A 38 -14.42 -10.96 2.30
C ASP A 38 -13.60 -12.21 2.76
N CYS A 39 -12.28 -12.08 2.92
CA CYS A 39 -11.42 -13.16 3.42
C CYS A 39 -11.39 -13.24 4.96
N TYR A 40 -12.04 -12.30 5.66
CA TYR A 40 -12.02 -12.18 7.11
C TYR A 40 -13.44 -12.22 7.69
N ASP A 41 -13.56 -12.81 8.87
CA ASP A 41 -14.79 -12.78 9.65
C ASP A 41 -14.81 -11.59 10.60
N SER A 42 -16.01 -11.17 11.02
CA SER A 42 -16.21 -10.13 12.05
C SER A 42 -15.63 -8.75 11.71
N VAL A 43 -15.49 -8.43 10.43
CA VAL A 43 -15.03 -7.13 9.94
C VAL A 43 -15.95 -6.00 10.42
N GLN A 44 -15.37 -4.96 11.02
CA GLN A 44 -16.05 -3.72 11.37
C GLN A 44 -15.67 -2.65 10.37
N PHE A 45 -16.65 -2.14 9.62
CA PHE A 45 -16.44 -1.09 8.62
C PHE A 45 -16.43 0.28 9.28
N GLU A 46 -15.49 1.12 8.86
CA GLU A 46 -15.39 2.53 9.21
C GLU A 46 -15.98 3.38 8.11
N LEU A 47 -16.51 4.54 8.48
CA LEU A 47 -17.16 5.46 7.54
C LEU A 47 -16.09 6.36 6.93
N LEU A 48 -15.94 6.28 5.60
CA LEU A 48 -15.01 7.14 4.85
C LEU A 48 -15.60 8.56 4.74
N ASP A 49 -15.39 9.37 5.78
CA ASP A 49 -15.89 10.76 5.87
C ASP A 49 -14.80 11.82 5.56
N GLY A 50 -13.62 11.36 5.14
CA GLY A 50 -12.45 12.20 4.86
C GLY A 50 -11.61 12.56 6.09
N GLY A 51 -12.00 12.12 7.30
CA GLY A 51 -11.23 12.29 8.53
C GLY A 51 -10.28 11.12 8.85
N SER A 52 -10.50 9.97 8.22
CA SER A 52 -9.73 8.74 8.40
C SER A 52 -9.65 7.96 7.09
N ASP A 53 -8.47 7.43 6.77
CA ASP A 53 -8.27 6.54 5.63
C ASP A 53 -8.48 5.06 6.00
N VAL A 54 -8.85 4.78 7.26
CA VAL A 54 -9.22 3.44 7.72
C VAL A 54 -10.56 3.07 7.09
N VAL A 55 -10.59 1.93 6.38
CA VAL A 55 -11.80 1.37 5.80
C VAL A 55 -12.45 0.37 6.75
N ALA A 56 -11.63 -0.41 7.46
CA ALA A 56 -12.13 -1.42 8.36
C ALA A 56 -11.10 -1.83 9.43
N SER A 57 -11.59 -2.37 10.53
CA SER A 57 -10.78 -3.04 11.54
C SER A 57 -11.48 -4.28 12.07
N TRP A 58 -10.70 -5.24 12.56
CA TRP A 58 -11.23 -6.43 13.22
C TRP A 58 -10.22 -7.04 14.17
N GLU A 59 -10.72 -7.87 15.08
CA GLU A 59 -9.91 -8.59 16.04
C GLU A 59 -10.17 -10.09 15.93
N THR A 60 -9.12 -10.85 16.17
CA THR A 60 -9.13 -12.31 16.33
C THR A 60 -8.68 -12.63 17.75
N ALA A 61 -8.57 -13.92 18.11
CA ALA A 61 -8.08 -14.30 19.43
C ALA A 61 -6.65 -13.80 19.71
N ASP A 62 -5.82 -13.72 18.67
CA ASP A 62 -4.37 -13.49 18.81
C ASP A 62 -3.91 -12.15 18.22
N SER A 63 -4.68 -11.58 17.28
CA SER A 63 -4.26 -10.40 16.52
C SER A 63 -5.39 -9.41 16.23
N ARG A 64 -5.04 -8.14 16.16
CA ARG A 64 -5.85 -7.03 15.65
C ARG A 64 -5.40 -6.64 14.25
N TYR A 65 -6.34 -6.29 13.39
CA TYR A 65 -6.12 -5.92 12.02
C TYR A 65 -6.73 -4.55 11.72
N VAL A 66 -6.04 -3.74 10.92
CA VAL A 66 -6.55 -2.45 10.45
C VAL A 66 -6.24 -2.32 8.96
N LEU A 67 -7.28 -2.08 8.16
CA LEU A 67 -7.17 -1.90 6.71
C LEU A 67 -7.39 -0.45 6.34
N TYR A 68 -6.47 0.07 5.55
CA TYR A 68 -6.44 1.43 5.02
C TYR A 68 -6.56 1.42 3.50
N HIS A 69 -7.14 2.48 2.93
CA HIS A 69 -7.24 2.72 1.48
C HIS A 69 -6.66 4.09 1.14
N ASP A 70 -5.88 4.16 0.06
CA ASP A 70 -5.20 5.37 -0.42
C ASP A 70 -4.43 6.10 0.69
N SER A 71 -3.62 5.35 1.47
CA SER A 71 -2.95 5.86 2.67
C SER A 71 -1.65 5.13 2.99
N THR A 72 -0.81 5.75 3.83
CA THR A 72 0.44 5.16 4.31
C THR A 72 0.24 4.27 5.55
N GLY A 73 -1.00 3.96 5.91
CA GLY A 73 -1.34 3.18 7.10
C GLY A 73 -1.34 4.03 8.38
N SER A 74 -1.08 3.37 9.51
CA SER A 74 -0.92 4.01 10.80
C SER A 74 0.32 4.91 10.85
N SER A 75 0.38 5.78 11.87
CA SER A 75 1.57 6.60 12.11
C SER A 75 2.81 5.80 12.52
N ALA A 76 2.67 4.50 12.81
CA ALA A 76 3.80 3.62 13.11
C ALA A 76 4.57 3.25 11.83
N LEU A 77 3.91 3.31 10.66
CA LEU A 77 4.51 3.01 9.37
C LEU A 77 5.01 4.26 8.66
N SER A 78 6.07 4.08 7.86
CA SER A 78 6.60 5.09 6.95
C SER A 78 6.89 4.48 5.59
N PHE A 79 6.34 5.10 4.55
CA PHE A 79 6.64 4.83 3.13
C PHE A 79 7.40 6.02 2.54
N ARG A 80 8.57 6.31 3.12
CA ARG A 80 9.43 7.42 2.71
C ARG A 80 10.89 7.11 3.01
N GLU A 81 11.75 7.52 2.09
CA GLU A 81 13.19 7.57 2.25
C GLU A 81 13.68 9.01 2.19
N ASN A 82 14.57 9.38 3.11
CA ASN A 82 15.21 10.69 3.10
C ASN A 82 16.70 10.56 2.83
N LEU A 83 17.27 11.57 2.19
CA LEU A 83 18.69 11.65 1.85
C LEU A 83 19.57 11.66 3.11
N ALA A 84 19.03 12.14 4.23
CA ALA A 84 19.71 12.13 5.52
C ALA A 84 19.86 10.71 6.11
N ASP A 85 18.98 9.78 5.72
CA ASP A 85 18.87 8.45 6.32
C ASP A 85 19.64 7.38 5.53
N ILE A 86 20.22 7.73 4.37
CA ILE A 86 20.94 6.78 3.52
C ILE A 86 22.43 6.72 3.84
N ASP A 87 22.97 5.50 3.84
CA ASP A 87 24.40 5.29 3.82
C ASP A 87 25.00 5.83 2.52
N ARG A 88 25.97 6.73 2.66
CA ARG A 88 26.59 7.41 1.53
C ARG A 88 27.61 6.48 0.88
N PRO A 89 27.46 6.13 -0.42
CA PRO A 89 28.45 5.33 -1.12
C PRO A 89 29.82 6.01 -1.05
N SER A 90 30.87 5.24 -0.76
CA SER A 90 32.25 5.76 -0.71
C SER A 90 32.99 5.59 -2.04
N GLU A 91 32.56 4.63 -2.86
CA GLU A 91 33.13 4.38 -4.18
C GLU A 91 32.46 5.25 -5.24
N ASP A 92 33.24 5.79 -6.18
CA ASP A 92 32.69 6.53 -7.32
C ASP A 92 31.78 5.63 -8.17
N GLY A 93 30.73 6.21 -8.72
CA GLY A 93 29.69 5.50 -9.45
C GLY A 93 28.41 6.32 -9.56
N TYR A 94 27.38 5.73 -10.16
CA TYR A 94 26.10 6.40 -10.35
C TYR A 94 25.50 6.89 -9.02
N LEU A 95 25.40 6.01 -8.01
CA LEU A 95 24.81 6.36 -6.71
C LEU A 95 25.60 7.44 -5.97
N PHE A 96 26.93 7.33 -5.93
CA PHE A 96 27.80 8.37 -5.37
C PHE A 96 27.56 9.73 -6.02
N ARG A 97 27.55 9.79 -7.36
CA ARG A 97 27.32 11.03 -8.10
C ARG A 97 25.90 11.57 -7.90
N THR A 98 24.90 10.69 -7.83
CA THR A 98 23.51 11.07 -7.56
C THR A 98 23.38 11.74 -6.19
N VAL A 99 23.98 11.18 -5.13
CA VAL A 99 24.00 11.78 -3.79
C VAL A 99 24.63 13.19 -3.83
N HIS A 100 25.77 13.34 -4.51
CA HIS A 100 26.41 14.65 -4.65
C HIS A 100 25.57 15.67 -5.45
N VAL A 101 24.86 15.23 -6.49
CA VAL A 101 23.93 16.09 -7.24
C VAL A 101 22.79 16.55 -6.35
N LEU A 102 22.21 15.65 -5.55
CA LEU A 102 21.10 15.95 -4.65
C LEU A 102 21.52 16.91 -3.52
N ASP A 103 22.67 16.66 -2.89
CA ASP A 103 23.25 17.58 -1.89
C ASP A 103 23.43 18.98 -2.49
N ARG A 104 24.01 19.06 -3.70
CA ARG A 104 24.26 20.35 -4.36
C ARG A 104 22.97 21.05 -4.77
N TRP A 105 21.99 20.28 -5.26
CA TRP A 105 20.68 20.79 -5.59
C TRP A 105 19.98 21.38 -4.36
N GLN A 106 20.01 20.69 -3.22
CA GLN A 106 19.37 21.15 -1.99
C GLN A 106 19.98 22.47 -1.50
N GLN A 107 21.31 22.60 -1.54
CA GLN A 107 22.01 23.85 -1.24
C GLN A 107 21.57 25.00 -2.17
N ILE A 108 21.58 24.77 -3.49
CA ILE A 108 21.21 25.82 -4.46
C ILE A 108 19.73 26.18 -4.33
N ALA A 109 18.86 25.20 -4.09
CA ALA A 109 17.43 25.43 -3.94
C ALA A 109 17.11 26.26 -2.69
N ASP A 110 17.82 26.02 -1.59
CA ASP A 110 17.73 26.85 -0.40
C ASP A 110 18.26 28.28 -0.66
N ASP A 111 19.46 28.40 -1.23
CA ASP A 111 20.07 29.69 -1.53
C ASP A 111 19.23 30.56 -2.50
N PHE A 112 18.64 29.95 -3.52
CA PHE A 112 17.95 30.69 -4.60
C PHE A 112 16.46 30.86 -4.34
N PHE A 113 15.83 29.89 -3.68
CA PHE A 113 14.37 29.84 -3.53
C PHE A 113 13.91 29.78 -2.07
N ASN A 114 14.83 29.75 -1.10
CA ASN A 114 14.53 29.57 0.34
C ASN A 114 13.64 28.34 0.58
N ILE A 115 13.88 27.28 -0.21
CA ILE A 115 13.21 25.99 -0.08
C ILE A 115 14.12 25.09 0.75
N THR A 116 13.86 25.07 2.06
CA THR A 116 14.52 24.18 3.02
C THR A 116 13.80 22.84 3.12
N GLY A 117 14.54 21.77 3.44
CA GLY A 117 13.95 20.53 3.98
C GLY A 117 13.21 19.63 2.98
N ARG A 118 13.48 19.73 1.67
CA ARG A 118 13.10 18.66 0.72
C ARG A 118 14.23 17.64 0.63
N ASP A 119 14.34 16.81 1.64
CA ASP A 119 15.31 15.71 1.72
C ASP A 119 14.72 14.36 1.31
N SER A 120 13.41 14.28 1.02
CA SER A 120 12.80 13.04 0.56
C SER A 120 13.37 12.60 -0.80
N LEU A 121 13.97 11.40 -0.81
CA LEU A 121 14.47 10.70 -1.99
C LEU A 121 13.36 9.93 -2.70
N TRP A 122 12.53 9.28 -1.89
CA TRP A 122 11.42 8.48 -2.35
C TRP A 122 10.30 8.63 -1.33
N GLY A 123 9.08 8.53 -1.83
CA GLY A 123 7.90 8.42 -1.00
C GLY A 123 6.73 8.08 -1.90
N GLY A 124 5.78 7.34 -1.35
CA GLY A 124 4.55 7.05 -2.04
C GLY A 124 3.47 6.60 -1.08
N ARG A 125 2.33 6.30 -1.64
CA ARG A 125 1.12 5.99 -0.90
C ARG A 125 0.48 4.80 -1.60
N PRO A 126 0.56 3.60 -1.00
CA PRO A 126 -0.09 2.43 -1.56
C PRO A 126 -1.60 2.61 -1.63
N ASP A 127 -2.23 1.92 -2.58
CA ASP A 127 -3.69 1.93 -2.68
C ASP A 127 -4.34 1.18 -1.51
N ILE A 128 -3.71 0.12 -1.00
CA ILE A 128 -4.22 -0.68 0.12
C ILE A 128 -3.08 -0.98 1.08
N VAL A 129 -3.29 -0.73 2.37
CA VAL A 129 -2.39 -1.15 3.45
C VAL A 129 -3.21 -1.92 4.48
N LEU A 130 -2.80 -3.14 4.80
CA LEU A 130 -3.39 -3.92 5.89
C LEU A 130 -2.31 -4.21 6.91
N GLU A 131 -2.55 -3.81 8.15
CA GLU A 131 -1.64 -3.99 9.27
C GLU A 131 -2.15 -5.08 10.20
N ARG A 132 -1.27 -5.99 10.63
CA ARG A 132 -1.54 -6.96 11.70
C ARG A 132 -0.71 -6.64 12.94
N TYR A 133 -1.38 -6.59 14.07
CA TYR A 133 -0.82 -6.39 15.40
C TYR A 133 -1.10 -7.64 16.24
N ASP A 134 -0.07 -8.25 16.81
CA ASP A 134 -0.20 -9.42 17.68
C ASP A 134 -0.12 -8.95 19.13
N GLY A 135 -1.07 -9.40 19.95
CA GLY A 135 -1.23 -8.92 21.32
C GLY A 135 -1.33 -7.39 21.41
N ASP A 136 -0.63 -6.80 22.38
CA ASP A 136 -0.65 -5.36 22.67
C ASP A 136 0.51 -4.59 22.00
N SER A 137 1.10 -5.13 20.93
CA SER A 137 2.22 -4.46 20.23
C SER A 137 1.79 -3.09 19.70
N PRO A 138 2.57 -2.02 19.96
CA PRO A 138 2.27 -0.69 19.42
C PRO A 138 2.57 -0.59 17.91
N ASN A 139 3.42 -1.49 17.39
CA ASN A 139 3.82 -1.53 15.99
C ASN A 139 3.25 -2.79 15.30
N PRO A 140 2.90 -2.71 14.01
CA PRO A 140 2.49 -3.89 13.26
C PRO A 140 3.68 -4.86 13.12
N ASN A 141 3.42 -6.16 13.26
CA ASN A 141 4.42 -7.21 13.02
C ASN A 141 4.31 -7.83 11.62
N ALA A 142 3.20 -7.55 10.93
CA ALA A 142 3.06 -7.89 9.53
C ALA A 142 2.25 -6.81 8.81
N VAL A 143 2.63 -6.55 7.57
CA VAL A 143 2.02 -5.56 6.70
C VAL A 143 1.73 -6.21 5.35
N PHE A 144 0.53 -6.02 4.86
CA PHE A 144 0.18 -6.32 3.48
C PHE A 144 0.02 -5.03 2.70
N VAL A 145 0.63 -4.98 1.52
CA VAL A 145 0.56 -3.85 0.59
C VAL A 145 -0.14 -4.28 -0.69
N GLY A 146 -1.20 -3.56 -1.06
CA GLY A 146 -1.92 -3.74 -2.31
C GLY A 146 -1.72 -2.54 -3.23
N GLU A 147 -1.40 -2.83 -4.50
CA GLU A 147 -1.33 -1.84 -5.58
C GLU A 147 -2.36 -2.18 -6.63
N VAL A 148 -3.12 -1.19 -7.11
CA VAL A 148 -4.28 -1.38 -7.98
C VAL A 148 -4.10 -0.58 -9.26
N LYS A 149 -4.04 -1.26 -10.41
CA LYS A 149 -4.03 -0.62 -11.72
C LYS A 149 -5.26 -1.02 -12.52
N TYR A 150 -6.20 -0.10 -12.71
CA TYR A 150 -7.33 -0.29 -13.62
C TYR A 150 -6.87 -0.25 -15.09
N THR A 151 -6.26 -1.34 -15.56
CA THR A 151 -5.63 -1.39 -16.88
C THR A 151 -5.59 -2.79 -17.48
N THR A 152 -5.62 -2.81 -18.81
CA THR A 152 -5.32 -4.00 -19.62
C THR A 152 -3.93 -3.93 -20.26
N ASN A 153 -3.20 -2.83 -20.04
CA ASN A 153 -1.87 -2.59 -20.59
C ASN A 153 -0.78 -3.21 -19.71
N SER A 154 -0.04 -4.18 -20.24
CA SER A 154 1.03 -4.85 -19.50
C SER A 154 2.17 -3.95 -19.04
N SER A 155 2.52 -2.90 -19.81
CA SER A 155 3.56 -1.96 -19.40
C SER A 155 3.14 -1.10 -18.22
N TYR A 156 1.86 -0.72 -18.17
CA TYR A 156 1.33 0.05 -17.04
C TYR A 156 1.14 -0.83 -15.79
N ALA A 157 0.70 -2.08 -15.98
CA ALA A 157 0.70 -3.06 -14.90
C ALA A 157 2.11 -3.34 -14.35
N ALA A 158 3.13 -3.44 -15.23
CA ALA A 158 4.51 -3.61 -14.80
C ALA A 158 5.08 -2.40 -14.04
N GLN A 159 4.58 -1.18 -14.32
CA GLN A 159 4.89 -0.02 -13.51
C GLN A 159 4.29 -0.16 -12.11
N GLY A 160 3.03 -0.58 -11.99
CA GLY A 160 2.43 -0.88 -10.68
C GLY A 160 3.16 -1.97 -9.92
N LEU A 161 3.66 -3.01 -10.60
CA LEU A 161 4.51 -4.02 -9.96
C LEU A 161 5.78 -3.41 -9.37
N ARG A 162 6.43 -2.48 -10.08
CA ARG A 162 7.59 -1.77 -9.57
C ARG A 162 7.23 -0.93 -8.34
N GLU A 163 6.13 -0.19 -8.38
CA GLU A 163 5.66 0.62 -7.25
C GLU A 163 5.41 -0.26 -6.03
N LEU A 164 4.72 -1.40 -6.20
CA LEU A 164 4.51 -2.39 -5.15
C LEU A 164 5.84 -2.91 -4.55
N LEU A 165 6.80 -3.25 -5.39
CA LEU A 165 8.13 -3.71 -4.95
C LEU A 165 8.87 -2.63 -4.15
N GLU A 166 8.81 -1.37 -4.58
CA GLU A 166 9.39 -0.25 -3.85
C GLU A 166 8.71 -0.07 -2.48
N TYR A 167 7.38 -0.19 -2.39
CA TYR A 167 6.67 -0.16 -1.11
C TYR A 167 7.10 -1.28 -0.16
N MET A 168 7.19 -2.51 -0.67
CA MET A 168 7.59 -3.65 0.15
C MET A 168 9.03 -3.55 0.64
N ALA A 169 9.94 -3.03 -0.20
CA ALA A 169 11.35 -2.89 0.16
C ALA A 169 11.61 -1.73 1.14
N TYR A 170 10.84 -0.65 1.07
CA TYR A 170 11.12 0.59 1.80
C TYR A 170 10.17 0.88 2.95
N VAL A 171 9.18 0.04 3.22
CA VAL A 171 8.30 0.22 4.38
C VAL A 171 9.10 0.06 5.67
N ARG A 172 8.95 1.06 6.56
CA ARG A 172 9.57 1.08 7.87
C ARG A 172 8.52 1.09 8.96
N ALA A 173 8.80 0.43 10.08
CA ALA A 173 8.06 0.56 11.33
C ALA A 173 8.98 1.11 12.41
N ASP A 174 8.55 2.17 13.11
CA ASP A 174 9.35 2.82 14.18
C ASP A 174 10.77 3.23 13.73
N GLY A 175 10.90 3.65 12.47
CA GLY A 175 12.16 4.13 11.88
C GLY A 175 13.08 3.05 11.31
N GLU A 176 12.79 1.77 11.55
CA GLU A 176 13.55 0.62 11.04
C GLU A 176 12.81 -0.05 9.87
N TYR A 177 13.56 -0.61 8.92
CA TYR A 177 12.96 -1.40 7.84
C TYR A 177 12.24 -2.63 8.40
N MET A 178 11.07 -2.94 7.83
CA MET A 178 10.30 -4.10 8.26
C MET A 178 10.98 -5.43 7.90
N GLU A 179 11.85 -5.44 6.88
CA GLU A 179 12.61 -6.62 6.49
C GLU A 179 14.11 -6.41 6.73
N ASP A 180 14.79 -7.49 7.10
CA ASP A 180 16.24 -7.52 7.20
C ASP A 180 16.88 -7.42 5.80
N GLN A 181 18.12 -6.95 5.73
CA GLN A 181 18.85 -6.76 4.48
C GLN A 181 18.94 -8.05 3.62
N ASP A 182 19.01 -9.22 4.25
CA ASP A 182 19.10 -10.52 3.56
C ASP A 182 17.74 -11.02 3.04
N ASP A 183 16.63 -10.48 3.55
CA ASP A 183 15.26 -10.89 3.22
C ASP A 183 14.50 -9.82 2.40
N VAL A 184 15.21 -8.82 1.85
CA VAL A 184 14.60 -7.76 1.02
C VAL A 184 13.88 -8.39 -0.17
N LEU A 185 12.55 -8.26 -0.20
CA LEU A 185 11.64 -8.86 -1.19
C LEU A 185 11.55 -10.40 -1.16
N ASP A 186 12.16 -11.05 -0.17
CA ASP A 186 11.90 -12.43 0.27
C ASP A 186 11.18 -12.41 1.63
N SER A 187 10.18 -11.53 1.68
CA SER A 187 9.65 -10.87 2.86
C SER A 187 8.92 -11.82 3.82
N LYS A 188 9.25 -11.75 5.12
CA LYS A 188 8.59 -12.54 6.17
C LYS A 188 7.47 -11.77 6.87
N GLN A 189 7.58 -10.45 6.91
CA GLN A 189 6.69 -9.53 7.59
C GLN A 189 5.86 -8.73 6.58
N VAL A 190 6.34 -8.54 5.35
CA VAL A 190 5.67 -7.75 4.32
C VAL A 190 5.18 -8.61 3.16
N THR A 191 3.88 -8.60 2.86
CA THR A 191 3.33 -9.32 1.70
C THR A 191 2.75 -8.36 0.67
N GLY A 192 2.80 -8.73 -0.61
CA GLY A 192 2.39 -7.84 -1.70
C GLY A 192 1.34 -8.46 -2.62
N MET A 193 0.38 -7.65 -3.09
CA MET A 193 -0.50 -8.06 -4.18
C MET A 193 -0.72 -6.93 -5.18
N LEU A 194 -0.48 -7.23 -6.44
CA LEU A 194 -0.82 -6.36 -7.56
C LEU A 194 -2.18 -6.77 -8.10
N PHE A 195 -3.10 -5.81 -8.14
CA PHE A 195 -4.43 -5.97 -8.68
C PHE A 195 -4.55 -5.25 -10.01
N VAL A 196 -5.04 -5.94 -11.03
CA VAL A 196 -5.24 -5.39 -12.37
C VAL A 196 -6.61 -5.77 -12.92
N ASP A 197 -7.02 -5.15 -14.03
CA ASP A 197 -8.22 -5.56 -14.78
C ASP A 197 -7.95 -6.89 -15.51
N HIS A 198 -7.82 -6.88 -16.83
CA HIS A 198 -7.50 -8.08 -17.61
C HIS A 198 -6.24 -7.86 -18.46
N VAL A 199 -5.10 -8.34 -17.98
CA VAL A 199 -3.81 -8.19 -18.64
C VAL A 199 -3.43 -9.50 -19.32
N LYS A 200 -3.32 -9.49 -20.66
CA LYS A 200 -3.13 -10.70 -21.49
C LYS A 200 -1.94 -11.59 -21.11
N SER A 201 -0.94 -11.02 -20.44
CA SER A 201 0.34 -11.64 -20.10
C SER A 201 0.41 -12.19 -18.66
N ALA A 202 -0.65 -12.01 -17.87
CA ALA A 202 -0.65 -12.13 -16.41
C ALA A 202 -1.16 -13.47 -15.84
N VAL A 203 -1.63 -14.39 -16.68
CA VAL A 203 -2.34 -15.59 -16.20
C VAL A 203 -1.37 -16.56 -15.50
N GLY A 204 -1.57 -16.74 -14.18
CA GLY A 204 -1.10 -17.90 -13.43
C GLY A 204 0.38 -17.94 -13.08
N ARG A 205 1.06 -16.79 -12.94
CA ARG A 205 2.46 -16.74 -12.49
C ARG A 205 2.52 -16.17 -11.07
N THR A 206 2.81 -17.05 -10.12
CA THR A 206 3.28 -16.69 -8.79
C THR A 206 4.80 -16.79 -8.83
N GLU A 207 5.48 -15.66 -8.63
CA GLU A 207 6.90 -15.64 -8.26
C GLU A 207 6.91 -14.97 -6.89
N SER A 208 7.51 -15.58 -5.87
CA SER A 208 7.69 -15.01 -4.52
C SER A 208 6.40 -14.68 -3.73
N GLU A 209 6.56 -13.90 -2.65
CA GLU A 209 5.55 -13.28 -1.76
C GLU A 209 4.65 -12.24 -2.45
N ILE A 210 4.68 -12.18 -3.79
CA ILE A 210 3.93 -11.23 -4.61
C ILE A 210 2.92 -11.99 -5.45
N THR A 211 1.66 -11.64 -5.24
CA THR A 211 0.56 -12.23 -6.00
C THR A 211 0.01 -11.24 -7.01
N LEU A 212 -0.23 -11.69 -8.24
CA LEU A 212 -0.97 -10.93 -9.25
C LEU A 212 -2.41 -11.42 -9.28
N ARG A 213 -3.38 -10.50 -9.18
CA ARG A 213 -4.82 -10.79 -9.30
C ARG A 213 -5.44 -9.93 -10.40
N GLN A 214 -6.23 -10.58 -11.24
CA GLN A 214 -7.00 -9.95 -12.31
C GLN A 214 -8.46 -9.83 -11.90
N PHE A 215 -9.18 -8.87 -12.47
CA PHE A 215 -10.58 -8.66 -12.17
C PHE A 215 -11.38 -9.96 -12.28
N GLY A 216 -12.21 -10.23 -11.27
CA GLY A 216 -12.96 -11.48 -11.13
C GLY A 216 -12.22 -12.64 -10.45
N ASP A 217 -10.89 -12.57 -10.25
CA ASP A 217 -10.14 -13.61 -9.54
C ASP A 217 -10.57 -13.75 -8.08
N THR A 218 -10.33 -14.93 -7.49
CA THR A 218 -10.44 -15.15 -6.05
C THR A 218 -9.22 -14.60 -5.32
N VAL A 219 -9.44 -13.83 -4.26
CA VAL A 219 -8.38 -13.35 -3.35
C VAL A 219 -8.21 -14.37 -2.24
N SER A 220 -6.95 -14.68 -1.91
CA SER A 220 -6.58 -15.48 -0.73
C SER A 220 -6.30 -14.54 0.44
N LYS A 221 -6.57 -14.99 1.67
CA LYS A 221 -6.30 -14.24 2.91
C LYS A 221 -4.85 -13.73 2.94
N PRO A 222 -4.61 -12.41 2.95
CA PRO A 222 -3.24 -11.89 2.83
C PRO A 222 -2.36 -12.06 4.08
N LEU A 223 -2.94 -11.96 5.30
CA LEU A 223 -2.23 -12.03 6.59
C LEU A 223 -2.88 -13.00 7.58
#